data_AF-R7UBU6-F1
#
_entry.id   AF-R7UBU6-F1
#
_cell.length_a   1.000
_cell.length_b   1.000
_cell.length_c   1.000
_cell.angle_alpha   90.00
_cell.angle_beta   90.00
_cell.angle_gamma   90.00
#
_symmetry.space_group_name_H-M   'P 1'
#
loop_
_entity.id
_entity.type
_entity.pdbx_description
1 polymer ?
#
loop_
_entity_poly.entity_id
_entity_poly.type
_entity_poly.pdbx_seq_one_letter_code
_entity_poly.pdbx_strand_id
1 'polypeptide(L)' 'FYSVGENDEVTCFFCGVQIHKWEPHDEPWTEHAKWCPHCSYVRRHKGDAFVQDV' A
#
# COMPACT_ATOMS: atom_id res chain seq x y z
N PHE A 1 4.59 5.75 -0.35
CA PHE A 1 3.50 6.43 -1.06
C PHE A 1 3.91 7.88 -1.32
N TYR A 2 3.30 8.53 -2.30
CA TYR A 2 3.30 9.98 -2.50
C TYR A 2 1.86 10.46 -2.71
N SER A 3 1.55 11.69 -2.34
CA SER A 3 0.24 12.32 -2.59
C SER A 3 0.37 13.40 -3.66
N VAL A 4 -0.69 13.60 -4.46
CA VAL A 4 -0.77 14.64 -5.51
C VAL A 4 -1.65 15.82 -5.12
N GLY A 5 -2.12 15.86 -3.87
CA GLY A 5 -2.72 17.06 -3.27
C GLY A 5 -4.25 17.13 -3.31
N GLU A 6 -4.92 16.18 -3.96
CA GLU A 6 -6.38 16.06 -3.89
C GLU A 6 -6.77 14.90 -2.97
N ASN A 7 -7.51 15.21 -1.90
CA ASN A 7 -8.04 14.26 -0.92
C ASN A 7 -6.97 13.42 -0.20
N ASP A 8 -7.38 12.26 0.31
CA ASP A 8 -6.55 11.27 1.01
C ASP A 8 -5.93 10.25 0.05
N GLU A 9 -6.00 10.48 -1.26
CA GLU A 9 -5.44 9.57 -2.25
C GLU A 9 -3.90 9.61 -2.22
N VAL A 10 -3.32 8.41 -2.21
CA VAL A 10 -1.88 8.23 -2.29
C VAL A 10 -1.51 7.15 -3.31
N THR A 11 -0.41 7.38 -4.01
CA THR A 11 0.10 6.46 -5.04
C THR A 11 1.42 5.84 -4.60
N CYS A 12 1.58 4.54 -4.83
CA CYS A 12 2.87 3.88 -4.62
C CYS A 12 3.84 4.27 -5.73
N PHE A 13 5.00 4.83 -5.36
CA PHE A 13 6.05 5.20 -6.32
C PHE A 13 6.67 4.02 -7.09
N PHE A 14 6.46 2.79 -6.60
CA PHE A 14 7.06 1.59 -7.18
C PHE A 14 6.09 0.86 -8.11
N CYS A 15 4.91 0.47 -7.61
CA CYS A 15 3.94 -0.31 -8.39
C CYS A 15 2.81 0.54 -8.99
N GLY A 16 2.68 1.82 -8.61
CA GLY A 16 1.63 2.70 -9.12
C GLY A 16 0.24 2.46 -8.52
N VAL A 17 0.07 1.55 -7.54
CA VAL A 17 -1.24 1.36 -6.90
C VAL A 17 -1.68 2.67 -6.23
N GLN A 18 -2.93 3.07 -6.49
CA GLN A 18 -3.60 4.19 -5.84
C GLN A 18 -4.50 3.66 -4.73
N ILE A 19 -4.41 4.27 -3.56
CA ILE A 19 -5.25 3.95 -2.39
C ILE A 19 -5.83 5.25 -1.89
N HIS A 20 -7.15 5.28 -1.70
CA HIS A 20 -7.94 6.42 -1.25
C HIS A 20 -9.03 5.92 -0.28
N LYS A 21 -9.75 6.84 0.37
CA LYS A 21 -10.77 6.51 1.40
C LYS A 21 -10.14 5.79 2.60
N TRP A 22 -9.04 6.33 3.09
CA TRP A 22 -8.34 5.84 4.27
C TRP A 22 -9.21 6.02 5.52
N GLU A 23 -9.32 4.95 6.29
CA GLU A 23 -9.94 4.97 7.60
C GLU A 23 -8.88 5.18 8.69
N PRO A 24 -9.24 5.75 9.87
CA PRO A 24 -8.26 6.05 10.92
C PRO A 24 -7.44 4.86 11.46
N HIS A 25 -7.86 3.63 11.16
CA HIS A 25 -7.22 2.39 11.59
C HIS A 25 -6.54 1.63 10.45
N ASP A 26 -6.56 2.19 9.23
CA ASP A 26 -5.85 1.61 8.09
C ASP A 26 -4.35 1.79 8.25
N GLU A 27 -3.62 0.67 8.18
CA GLU A 27 -2.17 0.67 8.23
C GLU A 27 -1.59 0.69 6.81
N PRO A 28 -0.69 1.64 6.46
CA PRO A 28 -0.23 1.81 5.08
C PRO A 28 0.38 0.56 4.46
N TRP A 29 1.11 -0.25 5.24
CA TRP A 29 1.69 -1.49 4.73
C TRP A 29 0.65 -2.58 4.49
N THR A 30 -0.36 -2.65 5.37
CA THR A 30 -1.46 -3.61 5.28
C THR A 30 -2.31 -3.29 4.06
N GLU A 31 -2.78 -2.05 3.91
CA GLU A 31 -3.57 -1.67 2.73
C GLU A 31 -2.75 -1.83 1.44
N HIS A 32 -1.44 -1.52 1.45
CA HIS A 32 -0.59 -1.75 0.28
C HIS A 32 -0.49 -3.24 -0.11
N ALA A 33 -0.30 -4.14 0.86
CA ALA A 33 -0.24 -5.57 0.61
C ALA A 33 -1.58 -6.12 0.14
N LYS A 34 -2.68 -5.69 0.75
CA LYS A 34 -4.06 -6.07 0.40
C LYS A 34 -4.42 -5.68 -1.04
N TRP A 35 -4.13 -4.44 -1.44
CA TRP A 35 -4.51 -3.95 -2.77
C TRP A 35 -3.49 -4.28 -3.87
N CYS A 36 -2.23 -4.54 -3.52
CA CYS A 36 -1.18 -4.88 -4.48
C CYS A 36 -0.17 -5.90 -3.91
N PRO A 37 -0.58 -7.16 -3.68
CA PRO A 37 0.28 -8.17 -3.03
C PRO A 37 1.53 -8.52 -3.85
N HIS A 38 1.50 -8.29 -5.15
CA HIS A 38 2.65 -8.53 -6.04
C HIS A 38 3.65 -7.38 -6.09
N CYS A 39 3.43 -6.29 -5.35
CA CYS A 39 4.37 -5.19 -5.29
C CYS A 39 5.72 -5.63 -4.74
N SER A 40 6.76 -5.66 -5.58
CA SER A 40 8.11 -6.08 -5.17
C SER A 40 8.68 -5.22 -4.04
N TYR A 41 8.26 -3.96 -3.95
CA TYR A 41 8.65 -3.10 -2.83
C TYR A 41 8.06 -3.58 -1.50
N VAL A 42 6.78 -3.93 -1.46
CA VAL A 42 6.15 -4.50 -0.25
C VAL A 42 6.81 -5.83 0.11
N ARG A 43 6.92 -6.75 -0.86
CA ARG A 43 7.53 -8.06 -0.64
C ARG A 43 8.97 -7.95 -0.14
N ARG A 44 9.77 -7.02 -0.67
CA ARG A 44 11.16 -6.79 -0.23
C ARG A 44 11.27 -6.22 1.19
N HIS A 45 10.35 -5.33 1.58
CA HIS A 45 10.43 -4.63 2.87
C HIS A 45 9.68 -5.32 4.01
N LYS A 46 8.61 -6.07 3.70
CA LYS A 46 7.75 -6.72 4.68
C LYS A 46 7.82 -8.26 4.64
N GLY A 47 8.31 -8.82 3.54
CA GLY A 47 8.42 -10.27 3.34
C GLY A 47 7.14 -10.91 2.83
N ASP A 48 7.28 -12.09 2.22
CA ASP A 48 6.16 -12.83 1.63
C ASP A 48 5.18 -13.35 2.68
N ALA A 49 5.66 -13.70 3.88
CA ALA A 49 4.79 -14.12 4.98
C ALA A 49 3.82 -13.02 5.41
N PHE A 50 4.29 -11.77 5.50
CA PHE A 50 3.42 -10.62 5.77
C PHE A 50 2.36 -10.46 4.69
N VAL A 51 2.76 -10.50 3.41
CA VAL A 51 1.83 -10.34 2.29
C VAL A 51 0.76 -11.44 2.24
N GLN A 52 1.08 -12.65 2.73
CA GLN A 52 0.12 -13.77 2.79
C GLN A 52 -0.82 -13.72 3.99
N ASP A 53 -0.45 -12.98 5.04
CA ASP A 53 -1.20 -12.86 6.31
C ASP A 53 -2.11 -11.63 6.36
N VAL A 54 -1.96 -10.72 5.40
CA VAL A 54 -2.83 -9.55 5.17
C VAL A 54 -4.05 -9.96 4.36
#